data_AF-G8TMB8-F1
#
_entry.id   AF-G8TMB8-F1
#
_cell.length_a   1.000
_cell.length_b   1.000
_cell.length_c   1.000
_cell.angle_alpha   90.00
_cell.angle_beta   90.00
_cell.angle_gamma   90.00
#
_symmetry.space_group_name_H-M   'P 1'
#
loop_
_entity.id
_entity.type
_entity.pdbx_description
1 polymer ?
#
loop_
_entity_poly.entity_id
_entity_poly.type
_entity_poly.pdbx_seq_one_letter_code
_entity_poly.pdbx_strand_id
1 'polypeptide(L)'
;MNRRKFLGIAGGSVLVAGGVYYLLSDKQNFIRKDIKPYLSKKSPLRPVEREILWLASLTPSGHNTQPWVVKYIEPYHWIVGNDTSVSDLVETGRRMQRLFLKVRQKGIALHPMTQILEEAQTRQVINQSIGITDKIQFLLRTGYVNNYPGSVSLRRPVDWFVK
;
A
#
# COMPACT_ATOMS: atom_id res chain seq x y z
N MET A 1 51.33 -15.22 -7.28
CA MET A 1 50.56 -14.35 -6.36
C MET A 1 50.18 -15.17 -5.12
N ASN A 2 50.49 -14.72 -3.90
CA ASN A 2 50.26 -15.51 -2.67
C ASN A 2 48.79 -15.52 -2.24
N ARG A 3 48.28 -16.66 -1.77
CA ARG A 3 46.87 -16.87 -1.36
C ARG A 3 46.34 -15.81 -0.39
N ARG A 4 47.18 -15.31 0.53
CA ARG A 4 46.83 -14.22 1.46
C ARG A 4 46.60 -12.88 0.75
N LYS A 5 47.40 -12.56 -0.27
CA LYS A 5 47.21 -11.35 -1.10
C LYS A 5 45.95 -11.47 -1.96
N PHE A 6 45.68 -12.65 -2.52
CA PHE A 6 44.46 -12.91 -3.29
C PHE A 6 43.19 -12.78 -2.43
N LEU A 7 43.16 -13.39 -1.23
CA LEU A 7 42.02 -13.27 -0.32
C LEU A 7 41.79 -11.82 0.15
N GLY A 8 42.86 -11.06 0.40
CA GLY A 8 42.76 -9.64 0.72
C GLY A 8 42.16 -8.81 -0.41
N ILE A 9 42.60 -9.05 -1.65
CA ILE A 9 42.09 -8.34 -2.84
C ILE A 9 40.64 -8.76 -3.12
N ALA A 10 40.34 -10.05 -3.16
CA ALA A 10 38.99 -10.56 -3.44
C ALA A 10 37.98 -10.12 -2.37
N GLY A 11 38.34 -10.21 -1.08
CA GLY A 11 37.49 -9.75 0.02
C GLY A 11 37.27 -8.24 -0.01
N GLY A 12 38.33 -7.46 -0.26
CA GLY A 12 38.22 -6.00 -0.41
C GLY A 12 37.32 -5.60 -1.58
N SER A 13 37.42 -6.31 -2.71
CA SER A 13 36.60 -6.06 -3.90
C SER A 13 35.11 -6.27 -3.63
N VAL A 14 34.75 -7.35 -2.92
CA VAL A 14 33.35 -7.66 -2.59
C VAL A 14 32.76 -6.64 -1.63
N LEU A 15 33.52 -6.18 -0.62
CA LEU A 15 33.07 -5.16 0.32
C LEU A 15 32.86 -3.80 -0.36
N VAL A 16 33.77 -3.42 -1.27
CA VAL A 16 33.65 -2.18 -2.05
C VAL A 16 32.44 -2.26 -2.97
N ALA A 17 32.27 -3.35 -3.71
CA ALA A 17 31.13 -3.53 -4.61
C ALA A 17 29.79 -3.53 -3.86
N GLY A 18 29.70 -4.25 -2.73
CA GLY A 18 28.50 -4.27 -1.89
C GLY A 18 28.20 -2.92 -1.25
N GLY A 19 29.22 -2.21 -0.78
CA GLY A 19 29.08 -0.86 -0.21
C GLY A 19 28.64 0.16 -1.26
N VAL A 20 29.24 0.14 -2.45
CA VAL A 20 28.85 1.00 -3.57
C VAL A 20 27.41 0.69 -4.01
N TYR A 21 27.05 -0.58 -4.16
CA TYR A 21 25.69 -0.98 -4.51
C TYR A 21 24.67 -0.54 -3.46
N TYR A 22 24.98 -0.69 -2.17
CA TYR A 22 24.12 -0.24 -1.08
C TYR A 22 24.00 1.30 -0.98
N LEU A 23 25.04 2.05 -1.35
CA LEU A 23 25.01 3.51 -1.40
C LEU A 23 24.26 4.04 -2.63
N LEU A 24 24.33 3.33 -3.75
CA LEU A 24 23.58 3.65 -4.98
C LEU A 24 22.13 3.14 -4.95
N SER A 25 21.81 2.23 -4.02
CA SER A 25 20.44 1.78 -3.79
C SER A 25 19.58 2.96 -3.35
N ASP A 26 18.44 3.15 -4.03
CA ASP A 26 17.49 4.21 -3.71
C ASP A 26 16.91 3.96 -2.31
N LYS A 27 17.37 4.72 -1.31
CA LYS A 27 16.89 4.65 0.08
C LYS A 27 15.74 5.61 0.37
N GLN A 28 15.26 6.34 -0.64
CA GLN A 28 14.22 7.32 -0.42
C GLN A 28 12.85 6.69 -0.62
N ASN A 29 12.07 6.65 0.47
CA ASN A 29 10.64 6.38 0.38
C ASN A 29 9.98 7.57 -0.30
N PHE A 30 9.35 7.35 -1.46
CA PHE A 30 8.54 8.38 -2.10
C PHE A 30 7.30 8.63 -1.27
N ILE A 31 7.27 9.76 -0.57
CA ILE A 31 6.18 10.13 0.32
C ILE A 31 5.31 11.22 -0.31
N ARG A 32 4.06 11.33 0.14
CA ARG A 32 3.08 12.30 -0.40
C ARG A 32 3.61 13.74 -0.46
N LYS A 33 4.52 14.12 0.44
CA LYS A 33 5.13 15.46 0.50
C LYS A 33 6.08 15.76 -0.66
N ASP A 34 6.60 14.73 -1.34
CA ASP A 34 7.52 14.87 -2.47
C ASP A 34 6.80 15.17 -3.79
N ILE A 35 5.46 15.09 -3.78
CA ILE A 35 4.61 15.34 -4.94
C ILE A 35 4.55 16.85 -5.18
N LYS A 36 5.38 17.36 -6.10
CA LYS A 36 5.20 18.71 -6.65
C LYS A 36 3.86 18.79 -7.40
N PRO A 37 3.10 19.90 -7.28
CA PRO A 37 1.88 20.13 -8.04
C PRO A 37 2.22 20.10 -9.54
N TYR A 38 1.57 19.21 -10.28
CA TYR A 38 1.93 18.91 -11.67
C TYR A 38 1.04 19.67 -12.64
N LEU A 39 1.66 20.49 -13.48
CA LEU A 39 1.06 21.07 -14.68
C LEU A 39 0.96 19.98 -15.76
N SER A 40 -0.26 19.76 -16.24
CA SER A 40 -0.69 18.80 -17.27
C SER A 40 0.36 18.48 -18.36
N LYS A 41 0.87 17.25 -18.37
CA LYS A 41 1.55 16.61 -19.50
C LYS A 41 1.01 15.18 -19.66
N LYS A 42 0.88 14.70 -20.91
CA LYS A 42 0.32 13.38 -21.26
C LYS A 42 0.95 12.26 -20.42
N SER A 43 0.11 11.37 -19.88
CA SER A 43 0.51 10.21 -19.08
C SER A 43 1.45 9.27 -19.86
N PRO A 44 2.53 8.77 -19.22
CA PRO A 44 3.48 7.82 -19.82
C PRO A 44 2.94 6.39 -19.93
N LEU A 45 1.74 6.08 -19.40
CA LEU A 45 1.20 4.71 -19.37
C LEU A 45 0.61 4.25 -20.71
N ARG A 46 0.89 3.00 -21.08
CA ARG A 46 0.17 2.28 -22.14
C ARG A 46 -1.27 1.94 -21.70
N PRO A 47 -2.19 1.64 -22.66
CA PRO A 47 -3.59 1.33 -22.35
C PRO A 47 -3.77 0.18 -21.34
N VAL A 48 -3.03 -0.91 -21.50
CA VAL A 48 -3.08 -2.07 -20.61
C VAL A 48 -2.59 -1.73 -19.20
N GLU A 49 -1.52 -0.93 -19.10
CA GLU A 49 -0.96 -0.50 -17.81
C GLU A 49 -1.94 0.40 -17.05
N ARG A 50 -2.65 1.25 -17.79
CA ARG A 50 -3.74 2.07 -17.25
C ARG A 50 -4.87 1.22 -16.73
N GLU A 51 -5.27 0.18 -17.45
CA GLU A 51 -6.33 -0.74 -17.00
C GLU A 51 -5.93 -1.49 -15.73
N ILE A 52 -4.69 -1.96 -15.65
CA ILE A 52 -4.16 -2.63 -14.45
C ILE A 52 -4.18 -1.68 -13.25
N LEU A 53 -3.69 -0.44 -13.42
CA LEU A 53 -3.66 0.54 -12.33
C LEU A 53 -5.06 1.09 -12.00
N TRP A 54 -5.97 1.12 -12.98
CA TRP A 54 -7.39 1.42 -12.78
C TRP A 54 -8.02 0.38 -11.86
N LEU A 55 -7.87 -0.91 -12.17
CA LEU A 55 -8.38 -2.00 -11.33
C LEU A 55 -7.80 -1.95 -9.91
N ALA A 56 -6.51 -1.67 -9.77
CA ALA A 56 -5.85 -1.56 -8.47
C ALA A 56 -6.37 -0.37 -7.63
N SER A 57 -6.78 0.73 -8.27
CA SER A 57 -7.34 1.91 -7.58
C SER A 57 -8.75 1.68 -7.01
N LEU A 58 -9.46 0.66 -7.49
CA LEU A 58 -10.79 0.31 -7.00
C LEU A 58 -10.76 -0.44 -5.66
N THR A 59 -9.57 -0.70 -5.13
CA THR A 59 -9.40 -1.38 -3.85
C THR A 59 -9.90 -0.49 -2.69
N PRO A 60 -10.52 -1.06 -1.64
CA PRO A 60 -11.04 -0.26 -0.52
C PRO A 60 -9.90 0.43 0.24
N SER A 61 -10.06 1.70 0.60
CA SER A 61 -9.13 2.44 1.46
C SER A 61 -9.84 3.11 2.64
N GLY A 62 -9.21 3.10 3.81
CA GLY A 62 -9.71 3.80 5.00
C GLY A 62 -9.89 5.29 4.72
N HIS A 63 -11.03 5.86 5.13
CA HIS A 63 -11.44 7.24 4.80
C HIS A 63 -11.42 7.59 3.31
N ASN A 64 -11.42 6.57 2.43
CA ASN A 64 -11.23 6.72 0.99
C ASN A 64 -9.96 7.55 0.64
N THR A 65 -8.93 7.48 1.49
CA THR A 65 -7.72 8.28 1.39
C THR A 65 -6.84 7.89 0.22
N GLN A 66 -7.03 6.68 -0.32
CA GLN A 66 -6.28 6.12 -1.45
C GLN A 66 -4.77 6.33 -1.26
N PRO A 67 -4.18 5.77 -0.19
CA PRO A 67 -2.83 6.13 0.27
C PRO A 67 -1.71 5.57 -0.61
N TRP A 68 -2.05 4.75 -1.61
CA TRP A 68 -1.10 4.17 -2.53
C TRP A 68 -0.48 5.25 -3.44
N VAL A 69 0.82 5.12 -3.64
CA VAL A 69 1.56 5.95 -4.59
C VAL A 69 2.34 5.04 -5.54
N VAL A 70 2.27 5.34 -6.84
CA VAL A 70 2.95 4.57 -7.89
C VAL A 70 4.00 5.46 -8.53
N LYS A 71 5.26 5.01 -8.51
CA LYS A 71 6.37 5.60 -9.27
C LYS A 71 6.57 4.75 -10.53
N TYR A 72 6.31 5.34 -11.69
CA TYR A 72 6.58 4.71 -12.98
C TYR A 72 8.08 4.74 -13.27
N ILE A 73 8.68 3.58 -13.53
CA ILE A 73 10.10 3.45 -13.90
C ILE A 73 10.18 3.20 -15.41
N GLU A 74 9.61 2.08 -15.84
CA GLU A 74 9.63 1.60 -17.23
C GLU A 74 8.33 0.82 -17.54
N PRO A 75 8.07 0.49 -18.81
CA PRO A 75 6.92 -0.34 -19.19
C PRO A 75 6.85 -1.65 -18.37
N TYR A 76 5.73 -1.84 -17.64
CA TYR A 76 5.49 -2.94 -16.68
C TYR A 76 6.43 -2.98 -15.45
N HIS A 77 7.23 -1.94 -15.21
CA HIS A 77 8.12 -1.82 -14.06
C HIS A 77 7.77 -0.58 -13.24
N TRP A 78 7.11 -0.81 -12.09
CA TRP A 78 6.63 0.26 -11.21
C TRP A 78 6.99 -0.02 -9.75
N ILE A 79 7.12 1.03 -8.97
CA ILE A 79 7.29 0.95 -7.51
C ILE A 79 5.99 1.43 -6.87
N VAL A 80 5.45 0.64 -5.93
CA VAL A 80 4.22 0.96 -5.17
C VAL A 80 4.58 1.19 -3.69
N GLY A 81 4.29 2.37 -3.16
CA GLY A 81 4.62 2.77 -1.78
C GLY A 81 3.41 2.97 -0.84
N ASN A 82 3.66 2.86 0.47
CA ASN A 82 2.76 3.12 1.62
C ASN A 82 3.61 3.29 2.92
N ASP A 83 3.04 3.69 4.06
CA ASP A 83 3.76 3.96 5.32
C ASP A 83 3.45 2.94 6.44
N THR A 84 4.46 2.52 7.22
CA THR A 84 4.62 1.26 8.03
C THR A 84 4.70 -0.01 7.17
N SER A 85 5.82 -0.76 7.26
CA SER A 85 6.20 -1.94 6.44
C SER A 85 5.26 -2.21 5.27
N VAL A 86 5.59 -1.67 4.09
CA VAL A 86 4.71 -1.68 2.91
C VAL A 86 4.11 -3.06 2.66
N SER A 87 4.91 -4.12 2.82
CA SER A 87 4.46 -5.49 2.61
C SER A 87 3.31 -5.90 3.52
N ASP A 88 3.37 -5.58 4.81
CA ASP A 88 2.40 -6.04 5.81
C ASP A 88 1.08 -5.31 5.67
N LEU A 89 1.14 -4.00 5.38
CA LEU A 89 -0.06 -3.23 5.10
C LEU A 89 -0.71 -3.62 3.78
N VAL A 90 0.10 -3.84 2.74
CA VAL A 90 -0.41 -4.29 1.44
C VAL A 90 -1.06 -5.67 1.57
N GLU A 91 -0.44 -6.61 2.30
CA GLU A 91 -1.05 -7.92 2.53
C GLU A 91 -2.31 -7.83 3.39
N THR A 92 -2.33 -6.98 4.43
CA THR A 92 -3.52 -6.71 5.24
C THR A 92 -4.65 -6.15 4.37
N GLY A 93 -4.35 -5.19 3.49
CA GLY A 93 -5.29 -4.63 2.51
C GLY A 93 -5.82 -5.68 1.53
N ARG A 94 -4.96 -6.55 0.99
CA ARG A 94 -5.37 -7.66 0.11
C ARG A 94 -6.30 -8.64 0.84
N ARG A 95 -5.99 -9.00 2.09
CA ARG A 95 -6.84 -9.88 2.91
C ARG A 95 -8.18 -9.23 3.19
N MET A 96 -8.20 -7.94 3.52
CA MET A 96 -9.43 -7.17 3.71
C MET A 96 -10.29 -7.15 2.45
N GLN A 97 -9.72 -6.86 1.28
CA GLN A 97 -10.46 -6.88 0.02
C GLN A 97 -11.05 -8.26 -0.27
N ARG A 98 -10.25 -9.34 -0.09
CA ARG A 98 -10.75 -10.71 -0.24
C ARG A 98 -11.92 -11.01 0.71
N LEU A 99 -11.81 -10.59 1.97
CA LEU A 99 -12.90 -10.73 2.95
C LEU A 99 -14.15 -10.00 2.47
N PHE A 100 -14.03 -8.72 2.08
CA PHE A 100 -15.15 -7.87 1.65
C PHE A 100 -15.90 -8.47 0.46
N LEU A 101 -15.17 -9.02 -0.51
CA LEU A 101 -15.77 -9.69 -1.67
C LEU A 101 -16.46 -11.00 -1.28
N LYS A 102 -15.86 -11.81 -0.40
CA LYS A 102 -16.43 -13.09 0.05
C LYS A 102 -17.70 -12.92 0.87
N VAL A 103 -17.72 -11.97 1.81
CA VAL A 103 -18.90 -11.73 2.65
C VAL A 103 -20.05 -11.13 1.83
N ARG A 104 -19.75 -10.36 0.78
CA ARG A 104 -20.75 -9.85 -0.16
C ARG A 104 -21.53 -10.97 -0.84
N GLN A 105 -20.84 -12.03 -1.26
CA GLN A 105 -21.48 -13.21 -1.85
C GLN A 105 -22.39 -13.96 -0.86
N LYS A 106 -22.27 -13.70 0.45
CA LYS A 106 -23.06 -14.32 1.51
C LYS A 106 -24.17 -13.40 2.04
N GLY A 107 -24.42 -12.26 1.40
CA GLY A 107 -25.43 -11.31 1.87
C GLY A 107 -25.05 -10.63 3.19
N ILE A 108 -23.76 -10.52 3.51
CA ILE A 108 -23.26 -9.84 4.72
C ILE A 108 -22.69 -8.48 4.35
N ALA A 109 -23.26 -7.42 4.90
CA ALA A 109 -22.72 -6.06 4.81
C ALA A 109 -21.68 -5.81 5.90
N LEU A 110 -20.67 -5.01 5.55
CA LEU A 110 -19.61 -4.56 6.45
C LEU A 110 -19.63 -3.03 6.51
N HIS A 111 -19.51 -2.48 7.72
CA HIS A 111 -19.31 -1.06 7.98
C HIS A 111 -18.04 -0.88 8.82
N PRO A 112 -16.95 -0.37 8.24
CA PRO A 112 -15.73 -0.06 8.98
C PRO A 112 -16.00 1.04 10.00
N MET A 113 -15.64 0.80 11.25
CA MET A 113 -15.78 1.74 12.38
C MET A 113 -14.40 2.06 12.99
N THR A 114 -13.38 2.18 12.13
CA THR A 114 -11.96 2.29 12.54
C THR A 114 -11.58 3.66 13.12
N GLN A 115 -12.41 4.72 12.98
CA GLN A 115 -12.11 6.06 13.54
C GLN A 115 -11.74 6.01 15.03
N ILE A 116 -12.42 5.14 15.78
CA ILE A 116 -12.22 5.00 17.21
C ILE A 116 -10.82 4.47 17.58
N LEU A 117 -10.10 3.89 16.62
CA LEU A 117 -8.75 3.35 16.78
C LEU A 117 -7.64 4.38 16.47
N GLU A 118 -8.00 5.57 15.96
CA GLU A 118 -7.02 6.62 15.59
C GLU A 118 -6.47 7.35 16.83
N GLU A 119 -7.29 7.49 17.86
CA GLU A 119 -6.89 8.13 19.13
C GLU A 119 -6.22 7.11 20.07
N ALA A 120 -5.04 7.47 20.59
CA ALA A 120 -4.25 6.56 21.42
C ALA A 120 -4.98 6.09 22.68
N GLN A 121 -5.68 7.02 23.34
CA GLN A 121 -6.46 6.74 24.55
C GLN A 121 -7.59 5.75 24.27
N THR A 122 -8.39 6.01 23.23
CA THR A 122 -9.55 5.16 22.90
C THR A 122 -9.12 3.78 22.42
N ARG A 123 -8.03 3.70 21.66
CA ARG A 123 -7.41 2.44 21.26
C ARG A 123 -6.95 1.62 22.47
N GLN A 124 -6.32 2.23 23.47
CA GLN A 124 -5.90 1.52 24.69
C GLN A 124 -7.11 0.97 25.46
N VAL A 125 -8.17 1.77 25.61
CA VAL A 125 -9.42 1.34 26.25
C VAL A 125 -10.01 0.13 25.53
N ILE A 126 -10.07 0.18 24.19
CA ILE A 126 -10.59 -0.93 23.39
C ILE A 126 -9.74 -2.19 23.59
N ASN A 127 -8.42 -2.10 23.40
CA ASN A 127 -7.50 -3.22 23.58
C ASN A 127 -7.64 -3.89 24.95
N GLN A 128 -7.73 -3.10 26.02
CA GLN A 128 -7.95 -3.59 27.38
C GLN A 128 -9.32 -4.27 27.53
N SER A 129 -10.38 -3.67 27.02
CA SER A 129 -11.75 -4.19 27.16
C SER A 129 -11.98 -5.52 26.44
N ILE A 130 -11.27 -5.78 25.34
CA ILE A 130 -11.42 -7.00 24.53
C ILE A 130 -10.29 -8.02 24.77
N GLY A 131 -9.32 -7.71 25.62
CA GLY A 131 -8.19 -8.60 25.93
C GLY A 131 -7.19 -8.80 24.78
N ILE A 132 -7.09 -7.84 23.85
CA ILE A 132 -6.14 -7.90 22.72
C ILE A 132 -4.95 -6.99 23.01
N THR A 133 -3.75 -7.57 23.03
CA THR A 133 -2.49 -6.83 23.22
C THR A 133 -1.92 -6.28 21.92
N ASP A 134 -2.25 -6.89 20.79
CA ASP A 134 -1.80 -6.48 19.46
C ASP A 134 -2.48 -5.20 18.95
N LYS A 135 -1.87 -4.57 17.94
CA LYS A 135 -2.47 -3.41 17.26
C LYS A 135 -3.67 -3.86 16.41
N ILE A 136 -4.86 -3.43 16.80
CA ILE A 136 -6.07 -3.61 16.01
C ILE A 136 -6.00 -2.69 14.78
N GLN A 137 -6.10 -3.28 13.59
CA GLN A 137 -6.07 -2.53 12.32
C GLN A 137 -7.48 -2.10 11.87
N PHE A 138 -8.50 -2.89 12.19
CA PHE A 138 -9.88 -2.64 11.77
C PHE A 138 -10.89 -3.04 12.85
N LEU A 139 -11.94 -2.22 12.99
CA LEU A 139 -13.17 -2.58 13.69
C LEU A 139 -14.29 -2.63 12.64
N LEU A 140 -15.02 -3.74 12.58
CA LEU A 140 -16.09 -3.94 11.60
C LEU A 140 -17.41 -4.16 12.31
N ARG A 141 -18.41 -3.33 11.99
CA ARG A 141 -19.81 -3.66 12.24
C ARG A 141 -20.32 -4.47 11.07
N THR A 142 -20.94 -5.61 11.34
CA THR A 142 -21.42 -6.55 10.31
C THR A 142 -22.91 -6.83 10.49
N GLY A 143 -23.58 -7.23 9.41
CA GLY A 143 -24.99 -7.61 9.45
C GLY A 143 -25.47 -8.21 8.13
N TYR A 144 -26.54 -8.99 8.17
CA TYR A 144 -27.16 -9.53 6.96
C TYR A 144 -27.97 -8.47 6.22
N VAL A 145 -27.97 -8.55 4.89
CA VAL A 145 -28.76 -7.68 4.02
C VAL A 145 -29.52 -8.53 3.00
N ASN A 146 -30.77 -8.17 2.77
CA ASN A 146 -31.60 -8.82 1.76
C ASN A 146 -31.19 -8.40 0.34
N ASN A 147 -30.86 -7.11 0.16
CA ASN A 147 -30.43 -6.53 -1.11
C ASN A 147 -29.30 -5.52 -0.88
N TYR A 148 -28.28 -5.53 -1.74
CA TYR A 148 -27.24 -4.49 -1.72
C TYR A 148 -27.71 -3.24 -2.48
N PRO A 149 -27.55 -2.04 -1.90
CA PRO A 149 -27.82 -0.81 -2.64
C PRO A 149 -26.82 -0.63 -3.79
N GLY A 150 -27.20 0.17 -4.80
CA GLY A 150 -26.29 0.60 -5.86
C GLY A 150 -25.08 1.38 -5.31
N SER A 151 -24.04 1.56 -6.12
CA SER A 151 -22.85 2.31 -5.70
C SER A 151 -23.21 3.77 -5.37
N VAL A 152 -23.05 4.16 -4.11
CA VAL A 152 -23.45 5.50 -3.61
C VAL A 152 -22.34 6.55 -3.69
N SER A 153 -21.14 6.18 -4.17
CA SER A 153 -19.99 7.07 -4.14
C SER A 153 -19.34 7.22 -5.50
N LEU A 154 -19.32 8.46 -6.00
CA LEU A 154 -18.50 8.84 -7.14
C LEU A 154 -17.02 8.55 -6.83
N ARG A 155 -16.31 8.01 -7.82
CA ARG A 155 -14.87 7.76 -7.74
C ARG A 155 -14.16 8.76 -8.64
N ARG A 156 -12.94 9.15 -8.25
CA ARG A 156 -12.12 10.04 -9.06
C ARG A 156 -11.79 9.36 -10.39
N PRO A 157 -11.79 10.09 -11.51
CA PRO A 157 -11.28 9.57 -12.78
C PRO A 157 -9.84 9.10 -12.61
N VAL A 158 -9.45 8.03 -13.28
CA VAL A 158 -8.12 7.43 -13.09
C VAL A 158 -6.99 8.31 -13.62
N ASP A 159 -7.28 9.12 -14.63
CA ASP A 159 -6.32 10.06 -15.21
C ASP A 159 -5.84 11.15 -14.21
N TRP A 160 -6.49 11.29 -13.05
CA TRP A 160 -6.14 12.29 -12.03
C TRP A 160 -4.96 11.91 -11.13
N PHE A 161 -4.67 10.63 -10.98
CA PHE A 161 -3.66 10.14 -10.02
C PHE A 161 -2.63 9.19 -10.65
N VAL A 162 -2.74 8.99 -11.96
CA VAL A 162 -1.70 8.40 -12.80
C VAL A 162 -0.78 9.52 -13.31
N LYS A 163 0.50 9.52 -12.92
CA LYS A 163 1.53 10.45 -13.41
C LYS A 163 2.57 9.74 -14.27
#